data_AF-A0A962UMU9-F1
#
_entry.id   AF-A0A962UMU9-F1
#
_cell.length_a   1.000
_cell.length_b   1.000
_cell.length_c   1.000
_cell.angle_alpha   90.00
_cell.angle_beta   90.00
_cell.angle_gamma   90.00
#
_symmetry.space_group_name_H-M   'P 1'
#
loop_
_entity.id
_entity.type
_entity.pdbx_description
1 polymer ?
#
loop_
_entity_poly.entity_id
_entity_poly.type
_entity_poly.pdbx_seq_one_letter_code
_entity_poly.pdbx_strand_id
1 'polypeptide(L)'
;IRRPVFGLLGRLYPAARGLPRMFRAKATLEALGRDSIDGYRQIISLLGDGPRASLFSAGFRRDLQGYSAGEVLRQHAARAPTDDPLLKIQYLDFKTYLVDDILTKVDRASMAHSLEVRVPLLDHKFVEWVSGLPADLRRKGDEGKHIFKQALEPVLPRDILYRPKQGFAVPVADWFRGPLRKHLEARVLGPEMQQMGIFEPTALRRLVDEHL
;
A
#
# COMPACT_ATOMS: atom_id res chain seq x y z
N ILE A 1 9.11 14.91 -19.87
CA ILE A 1 8.51 14.07 -20.94
C ILE A 1 7.44 13.11 -20.40
N ARG A 2 7.74 12.27 -19.39
CA ARG A 2 6.77 11.28 -18.84
C ARG A 2 5.45 11.88 -18.32
N ARG A 3 5.52 12.89 -17.44
CA ARG A 3 4.34 13.53 -16.81
C ARG A 3 3.34 14.13 -17.82
N PRO A 4 3.73 15.00 -18.78
CA PRO A 4 2.78 15.60 -19.70
C PRO A 4 2.19 14.58 -20.70
N VAL A 5 2.99 13.65 -21.21
CA VAL A 5 2.54 12.66 -22.21
C VAL A 5 1.66 11.58 -21.58
N PHE A 6 2.16 10.89 -20.56
CA PHE A 6 1.40 9.80 -19.92
C PHE A 6 0.28 10.31 -19.00
N GLY A 7 0.41 11.52 -18.44
CA GLY A 7 -0.67 12.16 -17.67
C GLY A 7 -1.84 12.65 -18.55
N LEU A 8 -1.58 13.00 -19.81
CA LEU A 8 -2.64 13.31 -20.79
C LEU A 8 -3.27 12.00 -21.31
N LEU A 9 -2.45 11.02 -21.68
CA LEU A 9 -2.92 9.71 -22.14
C LEU A 9 -3.72 8.98 -21.07
N GLY A 10 -3.30 8.98 -19.80
CA GLY A 10 -4.06 8.37 -18.70
C GLY A 10 -5.45 9.01 -18.50
N ARG A 11 -5.55 10.34 -18.67
CA ARG A 11 -6.85 11.05 -18.57
C ARG A 11 -7.78 10.70 -19.73
N LEU A 12 -7.25 10.64 -20.95
CA LEU A 12 -8.02 10.38 -22.17
C LEU A 12 -8.29 8.90 -22.43
N TYR A 13 -7.47 7.98 -21.92
CA TYR A 13 -7.63 6.55 -22.15
C TYR A 13 -8.88 6.05 -21.41
N PRO A 14 -9.79 5.32 -22.09
CA PRO A 14 -11.02 4.83 -21.47
C PRO A 14 -10.70 3.77 -20.41
N ALA A 15 -11.50 3.74 -19.33
CA ALA A 15 -11.30 2.77 -18.24
C ALA A 15 -11.47 1.30 -18.70
N ALA A 16 -12.15 1.10 -19.84
CA ALA A 16 -12.19 -0.14 -20.62
C ALA A 16 -12.34 -1.43 -19.78
N ARG A 17 -13.21 -1.37 -18.75
CA ARG A 17 -13.32 -2.41 -17.72
C ARG A 17 -13.71 -3.80 -18.29
N GLY A 18 -14.31 -3.84 -19.48
CA GLY A 18 -14.70 -5.08 -20.18
C GLY A 18 -13.69 -5.66 -21.18
N LEU A 19 -12.54 -5.02 -21.44
CA LEU A 19 -11.54 -5.53 -22.41
C LEU A 19 -10.52 -6.50 -21.77
N PRO A 20 -9.81 -7.34 -22.55
CA PRO A 20 -8.69 -8.15 -22.07
C PRO A 20 -7.61 -7.31 -21.38
N ARG A 21 -6.89 -7.89 -20.39
CA ARG A 21 -5.96 -7.15 -19.50
C ARG A 21 -4.91 -6.30 -20.24
N MET A 22 -4.44 -6.76 -21.40
CA MET A 22 -3.47 -6.04 -22.25
C MET A 22 -4.01 -4.72 -22.83
N PHE A 23 -5.33 -4.54 -22.90
CA PHE A 23 -5.98 -3.30 -23.38
C PHE A 23 -6.50 -2.42 -22.23
N ARG A 24 -6.31 -2.81 -20.97
CA ARG A 24 -6.66 -1.98 -19.79
C ARG A 24 -5.48 -1.10 -19.38
N ALA A 25 -5.02 -0.26 -20.29
CA ALA A 25 -3.80 0.52 -20.08
C ALA A 25 -4.01 1.80 -19.24
N LYS A 26 -5.26 2.20 -18.94
CA LYS A 26 -5.55 3.46 -18.22
C LYS A 26 -4.77 3.59 -16.91
N ALA A 27 -4.88 2.59 -16.04
CA ALA A 27 -4.19 2.60 -14.74
C ALA A 27 -2.66 2.61 -14.89
N THR A 28 -2.13 1.89 -15.88
CA THR A 28 -0.69 1.88 -16.19
C THR A 28 -0.21 3.24 -16.73
N LEU A 29 -0.97 3.87 -17.62
CA LEU A 29 -0.66 5.19 -18.20
C LEU A 29 -0.76 6.29 -17.13
N GLU A 30 -1.80 6.26 -16.30
CA GLU A 30 -1.91 7.15 -15.13
C GLU A 30 -0.75 6.94 -14.15
N ALA A 31 -0.31 5.70 -13.92
CA ALA A 31 0.85 5.42 -13.07
C ALA A 31 2.17 5.91 -13.68
N LEU A 32 2.37 5.75 -15.00
CA LEU A 32 3.56 6.25 -15.72
C LEU A 32 3.61 7.78 -15.83
N GLY A 33 2.45 8.45 -15.73
CA GLY A 33 2.33 9.90 -15.71
C GLY A 33 2.50 10.53 -14.33
N ARG A 34 2.60 9.74 -13.25
CA ARG A 34 2.77 10.23 -11.88
C ARG A 34 4.23 10.33 -11.49
N ASP A 35 4.50 11.19 -10.50
CA ASP A 35 5.78 11.14 -9.81
C ASP A 35 5.90 9.83 -9.01
N SER A 36 7.12 9.35 -8.80
CA SER A 36 7.41 8.06 -8.14
C SER A 36 6.74 7.91 -6.77
N ILE A 37 6.67 9.01 -6.00
CA ILE A 37 6.04 9.08 -4.68
C ILE A 37 4.51 8.95 -4.80
N ASP A 38 3.89 9.68 -5.73
CA ASP A 38 2.44 9.61 -5.95
C ASP A 38 2.02 8.22 -6.48
N GLY A 39 2.87 7.62 -7.31
CA GLY A 39 2.70 6.24 -7.79
C GLY A 39 2.78 5.23 -6.63
N TYR A 40 3.80 5.34 -5.79
CA TYR A 40 3.95 4.51 -4.60
C TYR A 40 2.77 4.67 -3.63
N ARG A 41 2.37 5.92 -3.33
CA ARG A 41 1.21 6.22 -2.48
C ARG A 41 -0.04 5.50 -2.96
N GLN A 42 -0.30 5.47 -4.27
CA GLN A 42 -1.45 4.77 -4.84
C GLN A 42 -1.38 3.26 -4.63
N ILE A 43 -0.18 2.67 -4.66
CA ILE A 43 0.02 1.22 -4.48
C ILE A 43 -0.27 0.82 -3.02
N ILE A 44 0.14 1.64 -2.05
CA ILE A 44 -0.02 1.32 -0.63
C ILE A 44 -1.35 1.82 -0.03
N SER A 45 -2.06 2.72 -0.72
CA SER A 45 -3.33 3.28 -0.23
C SER A 45 -4.51 2.41 -0.61
N LEU A 46 -5.39 2.12 0.35
CA LEU A 46 -6.67 1.43 0.10
C LEU A 46 -7.65 2.28 -0.73
N LEU A 47 -7.64 3.61 -0.52
CA LEU A 47 -8.48 4.57 -1.22
C LEU A 47 -7.63 5.67 -1.84
N GLY A 48 -7.93 6.00 -3.10
CA GLY A 48 -7.35 7.18 -3.76
C GLY A 48 -7.94 8.49 -3.23
N ASP A 49 -7.33 9.62 -3.61
CA ASP A 49 -7.69 10.95 -3.10
C ASP A 49 -9.16 11.34 -3.37
N GLY A 50 -9.70 10.98 -4.54
CA GLY A 50 -11.09 11.32 -4.92
C GLY A 50 -12.13 10.71 -3.98
N PRO A 51 -12.25 9.37 -3.93
CA PRO A 51 -13.18 8.70 -3.01
C PRO A 51 -12.95 9.11 -1.54
N ARG A 52 -11.69 9.27 -1.13
CA ARG A 52 -11.34 9.68 0.24
C ARG A 52 -11.89 11.07 0.60
N ALA A 53 -11.84 12.03 -0.32
CA ALA A 53 -12.38 13.37 -0.07
C ALA A 53 -13.91 13.39 0.12
N SER A 54 -14.62 12.43 -0.49
CA SER A 54 -16.07 12.26 -0.30
C SER A 54 -16.45 11.46 0.94
N LEU A 55 -15.47 10.78 1.56
CA LEU A 55 -15.67 9.95 2.75
C LEU A 55 -15.66 10.76 4.04
N PHE A 56 -14.88 11.85 4.07
CA PHE A 56 -14.71 12.68 5.26
C PHE A 56 -15.77 13.77 5.39
N SER A 57 -16.19 14.01 6.63
CA SER A 57 -17.18 15.04 6.95
C SER A 57 -16.70 16.45 6.58
N ALA A 58 -17.63 17.36 6.33
CA ALA A 58 -17.29 18.77 6.13
C ALA A 58 -16.54 19.38 7.34
N GLY A 59 -16.90 18.98 8.57
CA GLY A 59 -16.23 19.42 9.80
C GLY A 59 -14.79 18.92 9.84
N PHE A 60 -14.58 17.61 9.69
CA PHE A 60 -13.25 17.02 9.74
C PHE A 60 -12.34 17.55 8.63
N ARG A 61 -12.86 17.76 7.41
CA ARG A 61 -12.08 18.39 6.32
C ARG A 61 -11.61 19.81 6.65
N ARG A 62 -12.39 20.57 7.43
CA ARG A 62 -11.98 21.89 7.94
C ARG A 62 -10.87 21.75 8.97
N ASP A 63 -11.00 20.80 9.89
CA ASP A 63 -10.02 20.55 10.94
C ASP A 63 -8.68 20.05 10.40
N LEU A 64 -8.69 19.37 9.25
CA LEU A 64 -7.46 18.96 8.57
C LEU A 64 -6.62 20.15 8.09
N GLN A 65 -7.19 21.35 7.91
CA GLN A 65 -6.46 22.56 7.49
C GLN A 65 -5.55 22.35 6.26
N GLY A 66 -5.98 21.50 5.32
CA GLY A 66 -5.21 21.18 4.11
C GLY A 66 -4.18 20.05 4.26
N TYR A 67 -4.04 19.47 5.46
CA TYR A 67 -3.19 18.31 5.69
C TYR A 67 -3.58 17.14 4.78
N SER A 68 -2.56 16.46 4.23
CA SER A 68 -2.76 15.26 3.42
C SER A 68 -1.75 14.18 3.81
N ALA A 69 -2.18 12.91 3.80
CA ALA A 69 -1.28 11.78 4.03
C ALA A 69 -0.16 11.68 2.97
N GLY A 70 -0.36 12.27 1.79
CA GLY A 70 0.69 12.37 0.77
C GLY A 70 1.85 13.25 1.21
N GLU A 71 1.62 14.22 2.09
CA GLU A 71 2.67 15.08 2.61
C GLU A 71 3.64 14.33 3.52
N VAL A 72 3.14 13.39 4.33
CA VAL A 72 4.00 12.51 5.16
C VAL A 72 5.00 11.75 4.28
N LEU A 73 4.53 11.17 3.18
CA LEU A 73 5.38 10.47 2.22
C LEU A 73 6.41 11.41 1.59
N ARG A 74 6.01 12.63 1.21
CA ARG A 74 6.93 13.62 0.63
C ARG A 74 7.99 14.08 1.64
N GLN A 75 7.61 14.30 2.89
CA GLN A 75 8.54 14.68 3.95
C GLN A 75 9.60 13.60 4.20
N HIS A 76 9.20 12.31 4.20
CA HIS A 76 10.17 11.22 4.28
C HIS A 76 11.02 11.12 3.01
N ALA A 77 10.41 11.25 1.82
CA ALA A 77 11.14 11.15 0.56
C ALA A 77 12.22 12.24 0.42
N ALA A 78 11.95 13.45 0.92
CA ALA A 78 12.91 14.56 0.94
C ALA A 78 14.13 14.29 1.87
N ARG A 79 13.99 13.37 2.83
CA ARG A 79 15.06 12.96 3.76
C ARG A 79 15.75 11.65 3.33
N ALA A 80 15.32 11.05 2.22
CA ALA A 80 15.91 9.82 1.72
C ALA A 80 17.34 10.11 1.21
N PRO A 81 18.37 9.37 1.67
CA PRO A 81 19.77 9.62 1.29
C PRO A 81 20.10 9.00 -0.09
N THR A 82 19.20 9.12 -1.07
CA THR A 82 19.34 8.50 -2.38
C THR A 82 18.41 9.15 -3.40
N ASP A 83 18.87 9.23 -4.65
CA ASP A 83 18.03 9.61 -5.80
C ASP A 83 17.58 8.41 -6.64
N ASP A 84 18.04 7.21 -6.32
CA ASP A 84 17.56 5.99 -6.97
C ASP A 84 16.07 5.77 -6.60
N PRO A 85 15.16 5.68 -7.59
CA PRO A 85 13.73 5.55 -7.31
C PRO A 85 13.34 4.29 -6.54
N LEU A 86 14.04 3.16 -6.76
CA LEU A 86 13.76 1.92 -6.05
C LEU A 86 14.20 2.03 -4.60
N LEU A 87 15.41 2.54 -4.36
CA LEU A 87 15.92 2.73 -3.00
C LEU A 87 15.10 3.76 -2.23
N LYS A 88 14.65 4.82 -2.90
CA LYS A 88 13.76 5.84 -2.31
C LYS A 88 12.42 5.25 -1.90
N ILE A 89 11.81 4.39 -2.71
CA ILE A 89 10.57 3.67 -2.34
C ILE A 89 10.82 2.72 -1.16
N GLN A 90 11.91 1.96 -1.16
CA GLN A 90 12.26 1.08 -0.04
C GLN A 90 12.47 1.87 1.26
N TYR A 91 13.11 3.04 1.19
CA TYR A 91 13.22 3.95 2.32
C TYR A 91 11.83 4.37 2.84
N LEU A 92 10.90 4.70 1.95
CA LEU A 92 9.52 5.03 2.34
C LEU A 92 8.79 3.85 2.96
N ASP A 93 8.99 2.62 2.47
CA ASP A 93 8.46 1.41 3.08
C ASP A 93 8.92 1.32 4.54
N PHE A 94 10.22 1.48 4.81
CA PHE A 94 10.77 1.44 6.18
C PHE A 94 10.22 2.55 7.09
N LYS A 95 9.87 3.72 6.53
CA LYS A 95 9.39 4.87 7.32
C LYS A 95 7.89 4.94 7.50
N THR A 96 7.11 4.22 6.69
CA THR A 96 5.65 4.27 6.73
C THR A 96 5.04 2.87 6.70
N TYR A 97 5.05 2.21 5.54
CA TYR A 97 4.32 0.95 5.33
C TYR A 97 4.73 -0.18 6.29
N LEU A 98 6.02 -0.36 6.53
CA LEU A 98 6.54 -1.41 7.40
C LEU A 98 6.13 -1.18 8.86
N VAL A 99 6.25 0.06 9.36
CA VAL A 99 5.98 0.39 10.77
C VAL A 99 4.47 0.50 11.04
N ASP A 100 3.71 1.10 10.13
CA ASP A 100 2.30 1.45 10.37
C ASP A 100 1.30 0.36 9.93
N ASP A 101 1.69 -0.56 9.03
CA ASP A 101 0.82 -1.67 8.59
C ASP A 101 1.39 -3.03 9.01
N ILE A 102 2.57 -3.38 8.50
CA ILE A 102 3.10 -4.75 8.62
C ILE A 102 3.46 -5.10 10.07
N LEU A 103 4.34 -4.32 10.70
CA LEU A 103 4.84 -4.62 12.05
C LEU A 103 3.77 -4.40 13.11
N THR A 104 3.01 -3.31 13.01
CA THR A 104 1.92 -3.01 13.96
C THR A 104 0.89 -4.13 14.00
N LYS A 105 0.48 -4.68 12.86
CA LYS A 105 -0.49 -5.78 12.82
C LYS A 105 0.06 -7.06 13.47
N VAL A 106 1.30 -7.43 13.14
CA VAL A 106 1.92 -8.66 13.66
C VAL A 106 2.12 -8.56 15.17
N ASP A 107 2.63 -7.43 15.65
CA ASP A 107 2.84 -7.17 17.08
C ASP A 107 1.54 -7.26 17.87
N ARG A 108 0.51 -6.49 17.46
CA ARG A 108 -0.80 -6.48 18.15
C ARG A 108 -1.48 -7.85 18.15
N ALA A 109 -1.42 -8.59 17.04
CA ALA A 109 -2.03 -9.91 16.95
C ALA A 109 -1.29 -10.94 17.81
N SER A 110 0.04 -10.94 17.80
CA SER A 110 0.84 -11.88 18.59
C SER A 110 0.75 -11.61 20.09
N MET A 111 0.88 -10.35 20.51
CA MET A 111 0.81 -9.96 21.92
C MET A 111 -0.59 -10.19 22.52
N ALA A 112 -1.65 -10.08 21.74
CA ALA A 112 -3.02 -10.45 22.17
C ALA A 112 -3.14 -11.94 22.57
N HIS A 113 -2.18 -12.77 22.16
CA HIS A 113 -2.08 -14.18 22.51
C HIS A 113 -0.81 -14.51 23.32
N SER A 114 -0.18 -13.51 23.95
CA SER A 114 1.04 -13.65 24.73
C SER A 114 2.21 -14.29 23.96
N LEU A 115 2.27 -14.08 22.65
CA LEU A 115 3.34 -14.54 21.77
C LEU A 115 4.26 -13.37 21.40
N GLU A 116 5.57 -13.61 21.45
CA GLU A 116 6.57 -12.67 20.94
C GLU A 116 7.03 -13.10 19.54
N VAL A 117 6.80 -12.25 18.53
CA VAL A 117 7.27 -12.48 17.16
C VAL A 117 8.59 -11.73 16.92
N ARG A 118 9.60 -12.46 16.45
CA ARG A 118 10.90 -11.89 16.04
C ARG A 118 10.97 -11.77 14.52
N VAL A 119 11.64 -10.72 14.03
CA VAL A 119 11.79 -10.45 12.59
C VAL A 119 13.28 -10.34 12.23
N PRO A 120 14.03 -11.45 12.11
CA PRO A 120 15.50 -11.43 11.99
C PRO A 120 16.03 -10.62 10.80
N LEU A 121 15.28 -10.55 9.69
CA LEU A 121 15.65 -9.77 8.52
C LEU A 121 15.61 -8.25 8.75
N LEU A 122 15.09 -7.79 9.89
CA LEU A 122 15.09 -6.39 10.31
C LEU A 122 16.13 -6.09 11.39
N ASP A 123 17.08 -7.00 11.64
CA ASP A 123 18.24 -6.65 12.46
C ASP A 123 18.96 -5.43 11.89
N HIS A 124 19.27 -4.46 12.76
CA HIS A 124 19.85 -3.18 12.34
C HIS A 124 21.17 -3.35 11.58
N LYS A 125 22.05 -4.27 11.99
CA LYS A 125 23.33 -4.49 11.29
C LYS A 125 23.11 -5.04 9.89
N PHE A 126 22.17 -5.98 9.76
CA PHE A 126 21.80 -6.52 8.45
C PHE A 126 21.17 -5.45 7.55
N VAL A 127 20.21 -4.68 8.07
CA VAL A 127 19.54 -3.62 7.31
C VAL A 127 20.50 -2.51 6.91
N GLU A 128 21.38 -2.06 7.81
CA GLU A 128 22.41 -1.07 7.52
C GLU A 128 23.32 -1.54 6.39
N TRP A 129 23.82 -2.77 6.45
CA TRP A 129 24.65 -3.35 5.39
C TRP A 129 23.90 -3.48 4.06
N VAL A 130 22.70 -4.07 4.05
CA VAL A 130 21.89 -4.23 2.83
C VAL A 130 21.54 -2.88 2.23
N SER A 131 21.29 -1.86 3.06
CA SER A 131 20.93 -0.52 2.61
C SER A 131 22.03 0.16 1.79
N GLY A 132 23.30 -0.22 2.00
CA GLY A 132 24.45 0.25 1.22
C GLY A 132 24.66 -0.50 -0.10
N LEU A 133 23.94 -1.60 -0.36
CA LEU A 133 24.11 -2.37 -1.59
C LEU A 133 23.53 -1.64 -2.81
N PRO A 134 24.20 -1.69 -3.97
CA PRO A 134 23.68 -1.26 -5.26
C PRO A 134 22.29 -1.83 -5.59
N ALA A 135 21.45 -1.04 -6.26
CA ALA A 135 20.06 -1.39 -6.55
C ALA A 135 19.91 -2.60 -7.50
N ASP A 136 20.86 -2.80 -8.41
CA ASP A 136 20.95 -3.90 -9.36
C ASP A 136 21.23 -5.26 -8.67
N LEU A 137 21.90 -5.26 -7.52
CA LEU A 137 22.03 -6.48 -6.70
C LEU A 137 20.71 -6.86 -6.03
N ARG A 138 19.80 -5.89 -5.79
CA ARG A 138 18.49 -6.15 -5.18
C ARG A 138 17.48 -6.67 -6.21
N ARG A 139 17.63 -6.26 -7.47
CA ARG A 139 16.73 -6.64 -8.57
C ARG A 139 17.49 -6.83 -9.89
N LYS A 140 17.28 -7.98 -10.53
CA LYS A 140 17.79 -8.29 -11.87
C LYS A 140 16.64 -8.52 -12.84
N GLY A 141 16.39 -7.57 -13.73
CA GLY A 141 15.20 -7.61 -14.60
C GLY A 141 13.90 -7.50 -13.79
N ASP A 142 13.02 -8.48 -13.95
CA ASP A 142 11.78 -8.65 -13.17
C ASP A 142 11.99 -9.44 -11.87
N GLU A 143 13.17 -10.03 -11.66
CA GLU A 143 13.50 -10.76 -10.46
C GLU A 143 13.87 -9.83 -9.31
N GLY A 144 12.97 -9.68 -8.35
CA GLY A 144 13.27 -9.07 -7.05
C GLY A 144 13.98 -10.03 -6.09
N LYS A 145 14.63 -9.45 -5.07
CA LYS A 145 15.40 -10.17 -4.04
C LYS A 145 16.59 -10.95 -4.64
N HIS A 146 17.19 -10.46 -5.72
CA HIS A 146 18.16 -11.22 -6.52
C HIS A 146 19.33 -11.76 -5.69
N ILE A 147 20.11 -10.87 -5.05
CA ILE A 147 21.24 -11.29 -4.20
C ILE A 147 20.80 -12.16 -3.01
N PHE A 148 19.63 -11.89 -2.43
CA PHE A 148 19.10 -12.67 -1.31
C PHE A 148 18.74 -14.09 -1.72
N LYS A 149 18.20 -14.27 -2.94
CA LYS A 149 17.95 -15.60 -3.50
C LYS A 149 19.25 -16.34 -3.74
N GLN A 150 20.20 -15.73 -4.45
CA GLN A 150 21.51 -16.34 -4.73
C GLN A 150 22.22 -16.80 -3.45
N ALA A 151 22.21 -15.97 -2.39
CA ALA A 151 22.83 -16.32 -1.11
C ALA A 151 22.19 -17.53 -0.41
N LEU A 152 20.93 -17.86 -0.72
CA LEU A 152 20.20 -18.98 -0.11
C LEU A 152 20.11 -20.22 -0.99
N GLU A 153 20.63 -20.20 -2.23
CA GLU A 153 20.69 -21.38 -3.11
C GLU A 153 21.34 -22.62 -2.46
N PRO A 154 22.38 -22.50 -1.61
CA PRO A 154 22.94 -23.66 -0.91
C PRO A 154 22.05 -24.24 0.21
N VAL A 155 21.03 -23.49 0.66
CA VAL A 155 20.24 -23.82 1.85
C VAL A 155 18.80 -24.21 1.50
N LEU A 156 18.25 -23.65 0.42
CA LEU A 156 16.85 -23.84 0.03
C LEU A 156 16.71 -24.40 -1.38
N PRO A 157 15.74 -25.32 -1.61
CA PRO A 157 15.39 -25.79 -2.94
C PRO A 157 15.02 -24.64 -3.90
N ARG A 158 15.42 -24.79 -5.16
CA ARG A 158 15.22 -23.78 -6.21
C ARG A 158 13.74 -23.48 -6.46
N ASP A 159 12.88 -24.48 -6.40
CA ASP A 159 11.43 -24.34 -6.55
C ASP A 159 10.80 -23.49 -5.43
N ILE A 160 11.31 -23.56 -4.20
CA ILE A 160 10.89 -22.68 -3.10
C ILE A 160 11.42 -21.26 -3.28
N LEU A 161 12.70 -21.13 -3.64
CA LEU A 161 13.41 -19.85 -3.68
C LEU A 161 12.95 -18.96 -4.84
N TYR A 162 12.64 -19.57 -5.99
CA TYR A 162 12.27 -18.87 -7.23
C TYR A 162 10.77 -18.97 -7.56
N ARG A 163 9.93 -19.47 -6.66
CA ARG A 163 8.48 -19.49 -6.86
C ARG A 163 7.91 -18.08 -7.10
N PRO A 164 6.79 -17.97 -7.84
CA PRO A 164 6.05 -16.71 -7.96
C PRO A 164 5.68 -16.13 -6.58
N LYS A 165 5.70 -14.79 -6.47
CA LYS A 165 5.32 -14.09 -5.24
C LYS A 165 3.88 -14.41 -4.88
N GLN A 166 3.67 -15.02 -3.72
CA GLN A 166 2.36 -15.24 -3.14
C GLN A 166 2.10 -14.17 -2.06
N GLY A 167 0.93 -13.52 -2.13
CA GLY A 167 0.49 -12.58 -1.11
C GLY A 167 -0.06 -13.29 0.13
N PHE A 168 -0.09 -12.57 1.24
CA PHE A 168 -0.74 -13.01 2.48
C PHE A 168 -2.17 -12.45 2.55
N ALA A 169 -3.02 -12.86 1.61
CA ALA A 169 -4.39 -12.39 1.56
C ALA A 169 -5.28 -13.21 2.49
N VAL A 170 -6.00 -12.53 3.37
CA VAL A 170 -7.13 -13.10 4.13
C VAL A 170 -8.44 -12.80 3.38
N PRO A 171 -9.43 -13.70 3.39
CA PRO A 171 -10.67 -13.55 2.63
C PRO A 171 -11.66 -12.58 3.32
N VAL A 172 -11.19 -11.37 3.61
CA VAL A 172 -11.95 -10.35 4.36
C VAL A 172 -13.23 -9.96 3.66
N ALA A 173 -13.22 -9.87 2.32
CA ALA A 173 -14.41 -9.56 1.54
C ALA A 173 -15.50 -10.62 1.71
N ASP A 174 -15.14 -11.90 1.68
CA ASP A 174 -16.11 -12.99 1.85
C ASP A 174 -16.62 -13.04 3.28
N TRP A 175 -15.76 -12.75 4.27
CA TRP A 175 -16.18 -12.63 5.66
C TRP A 175 -17.15 -11.48 5.87
N PHE A 176 -16.88 -10.30 5.31
CA PHE A 176 -17.76 -9.15 5.40
C PHE A 176 -19.09 -9.33 4.66
N ARG A 177 -19.13 -10.10 3.57
CA ARG A 177 -20.40 -10.46 2.90
C ARG A 177 -21.16 -11.57 3.59
N GLY A 178 -20.47 -12.43 4.33
CA GLY A 178 -21.04 -13.58 5.03
C GLY A 178 -21.03 -13.40 6.55
N PRO A 179 -20.22 -14.18 7.29
CA PRO A 179 -20.31 -14.32 8.74
C PRO A 179 -20.12 -13.01 9.53
N LEU A 180 -19.38 -12.04 9.00
CA LEU A 180 -19.10 -10.76 9.65
C LEU A 180 -20.00 -9.61 9.15
N ARG A 181 -20.97 -9.86 8.26
CA ARG A 181 -21.83 -8.80 7.70
C ARG A 181 -22.49 -7.94 8.77
N LYS A 182 -23.19 -8.57 9.71
CA LYS A 182 -23.88 -7.84 10.80
C LYS A 182 -22.89 -7.06 11.68
N HIS A 183 -21.70 -7.62 11.90
CA HIS A 183 -20.67 -6.94 12.67
C HIS A 183 -20.12 -5.71 11.94
N LEU A 184 -19.86 -5.82 10.63
CA LEU A 184 -19.47 -4.69 9.78
C LEU A 184 -20.53 -3.59 9.80
N GLU A 185 -21.79 -3.93 9.52
CA GLU A 185 -22.91 -2.97 9.51
C GLU A 185 -23.05 -2.28 10.88
N ALA A 186 -23.01 -3.03 11.98
CA ALA A 186 -23.11 -2.47 13.33
C ALA A 186 -21.94 -1.53 13.68
N ARG A 187 -20.70 -1.86 13.30
CA ARG A 187 -19.52 -1.05 13.65
C ARG A 187 -19.31 0.14 12.73
N VAL A 188 -19.66 0.02 11.44
CA VAL A 188 -19.43 1.10 10.46
C VAL A 188 -20.63 2.04 10.36
N LEU A 189 -21.86 1.53 10.46
CA LEU A 189 -23.08 2.34 10.36
C LEU A 189 -23.71 2.65 11.73
N GLY A 190 -23.16 2.10 12.80
CA GLY A 190 -23.63 2.31 14.17
C GLY A 190 -23.36 3.72 14.72
N PRO A 191 -23.95 4.03 15.88
CA PRO A 191 -23.89 5.37 16.49
C PRO A 191 -22.47 5.78 16.86
N GLU A 192 -21.62 4.84 17.27
CA GLU A 192 -20.24 5.12 17.70
C GLU A 192 -19.41 5.71 16.56
N MET A 193 -19.54 5.16 15.34
CA MET A 193 -18.86 5.68 14.15
C MET A 193 -19.38 7.06 13.75
N GLN A 194 -20.70 7.29 13.87
CA GLN A 194 -21.30 8.58 13.55
C GLN A 194 -20.88 9.67 14.54
N GLN A 195 -20.79 9.33 15.83
CA GLN A 195 -20.39 10.25 16.90
C GLN A 195 -18.93 10.71 16.78
N MET A 196 -18.06 9.97 16.07
CA MET A 196 -16.70 10.44 15.80
C MET A 196 -16.67 11.74 15.00
N GLY A 197 -17.72 12.04 14.21
CA GLY A 197 -17.78 13.25 13.39
C GLY A 197 -16.75 13.32 12.25
N ILE A 198 -15.99 12.26 12.02
CA ILE A 198 -14.89 12.20 11.03
C ILE A 198 -15.44 11.92 9.61
N PHE A 199 -16.50 11.13 9.50
CA PHE A 199 -16.97 10.56 8.24
C PHE A 199 -18.35 11.08 7.84
N GLU A 200 -18.61 11.20 6.54
CA GLU A 200 -19.95 11.47 6.00
C GLU A 200 -20.81 10.19 6.09
N PRO A 201 -21.92 10.18 6.85
CA PRO A 201 -22.72 8.97 7.06
C PRO A 201 -23.27 8.36 5.77
N THR A 202 -23.66 9.21 4.81
CA THR A 202 -24.17 8.78 3.50
C THR A 202 -23.07 8.13 2.66
N ALA A 203 -21.84 8.62 2.73
CA ALA A 203 -20.69 8.04 2.04
C ALA A 203 -20.31 6.68 2.64
N LEU A 204 -20.31 6.55 3.97
CA LEU A 204 -20.08 5.27 4.64
C LEU A 204 -21.15 4.23 4.28
N ARG A 205 -22.43 4.61 4.35
CA ARG A 205 -23.52 3.72 3.95
C ARG A 205 -23.37 3.25 2.51
N ARG A 206 -23.11 4.16 1.58
CA ARG A 206 -22.85 3.80 0.19
C ARG A 206 -21.69 2.81 0.05
N LEU A 207 -20.57 3.01 0.76
CA LEU A 207 -19.44 2.08 0.69
C LEU A 207 -19.78 0.69 1.23
N VAL A 208 -20.58 0.61 2.29
CA VAL A 208 -21.07 -0.67 2.84
C VAL A 208 -22.01 -1.33 1.83
N ASP A 209 -23.00 -0.60 1.30
CA ASP A 209 -23.98 -1.12 0.35
C ASP A 209 -23.33 -1.54 -0.99
N GLU A 210 -22.29 -0.84 -1.45
CA GLU A 210 -21.52 -1.22 -2.66
C GLU A 210 -20.64 -2.45 -2.43
N HIS A 211 -20.25 -2.73 -1.18
CA HIS A 211 -19.38 -3.85 -0.83
C HIS A 211 -20.15 -5.16 -0.65
N LEU A 212 -21.33 -5.07 -0.01
CA LEU A 212 -22.20 -6.20 0.37
C LEU A 212 -22.98 -6.77 -0.82
#